data_AF-A0A0A1ZGA3-F1
#
_entry.id   AF-A0A0A1ZGA3-F1
#
_cell.length_a   1.000
_cell.length_b   1.000
_cell.length_c   1.000
_cell.angle_alpha   90.00
_cell.angle_beta   90.00
_cell.angle_gamma   90.00
#
_symmetry.space_group_name_H-M   'P 1'
#
loop_
_entity.id
_entity.type
_entity.pdbx_description
1 polymer ?
#
loop_
_entity_poly.entity_id
_entity_poly.type
_entity_poly.pdbx_seq_one_letter_code
_entity_poly.pdbx_strand_id
1 'polypeptide(L)' 'MVIIEWLLNGKRSREVVSLREAKHRRLQLEAFGAVIYWSERI' A
#
# COMPACT_ATOMS: atom_id res chain seq x y z
N MET A 1 -1.63 9.02 9.79
CA MET A 1 -1.60 8.83 8.31
C MET A 1 -0.80 7.57 8.01
N VAL A 2 -1.10 6.85 6.93
CA VAL A 2 -0.42 5.58 6.60
C VAL A 2 0.39 5.74 5.32
N ILE A 3 1.62 5.25 5.33
CA ILE A 3 2.44 5.10 4.15
C ILE A 3 2.29 3.65 3.68
N ILE A 4 1.76 3.46 2.48
CA ILE A 4 1.72 2.17 1.79
C ILE A 4 2.81 2.19 0.72
N GLU A 5 3.67 1.19 0.74
CA GLU A 5 4.71 0.95 -0.26
C GLU A 5 4.47 -0.43 -0.86
N TRP A 6 4.63 -0.58 -2.17
CA TRP A 6 4.43 -1.89 -2.79
C TRP A 6 5.36 -2.13 -3.97
N LEU A 7 5.69 -3.40 -4.18
CA LEU A 7 6.39 -3.89 -5.36
C LEU A 7 5.40 -4.63 -6.25
N LEU A 8 5.22 -4.17 -7.48
CA LEU A 8 4.40 -4.83 -8.49
C LEU A 8 5.18 -4.88 -9.80
N ASN A 9 5.33 -6.07 -10.39
CA ASN A 9 6.07 -6.29 -11.64
C ASN A 9 7.50 -5.69 -11.61
N GLY A 10 8.19 -5.81 -10.48
CA GLY A 10 9.54 -5.25 -10.29
C GLY A 10 9.60 -3.74 -10.08
N LYS A 11 8.46 -3.03 -10.12
CA LYS A 11 8.37 -1.59 -9.88
C LYS A 11 7.94 -1.32 -8.44
N ARG A 12 8.72 -0.51 -7.73
CA ARG A 12 8.35 0.01 -6.41
C ARG A 12 7.49 1.25 -6.57
N SER A 13 6.46 1.37 -5.74
CA SER A 13 5.58 2.53 -5.66
C SER A 13 5.20 2.79 -4.21
N ARG A 14 4.84 4.04 -3.92
CA ARG A 14 4.57 4.54 -2.59
C ARG A 14 3.44 5.55 -2.61
N GLU A 15 2.56 5.49 -1.62
CA GLU A 15 1.43 6.40 -1.44
C GLU A 15 1.25 6.72 0.06
N VAL A 16 0.83 7.94 0.37
CA VAL A 16 0.45 8.33 1.73
C VAL A 16 -1.05 8.56 1.75
N VAL A 17 -1.76 7.77 2.55
CA VAL A 17 -3.23 7.73 2.57
C VAL A 17 -3.77 7.78 4.00
N SER A 18 -5.08 8.02 4.11
CA SER A 18 -5.80 7.85 5.37
C SER A 18 -5.83 6.37 5.78
N LEU A 19 -6.00 6.07 7.08
CA LEU A 19 -6.08 4.68 7.56
C LEU A 19 -7.22 3.90 6.89
N ARG A 20 -8.33 4.59 6.59
CA ARG A 20 -9.49 4.00 5.92
C ARG A 20 -9.15 3.63 4.48
N GLU A 21 -8.57 4.55 3.70
CA GLU A 21 -8.13 4.26 2.33
C GLU A 21 -7.04 3.20 2.28
N ALA A 22 -6.10 3.20 3.24
CA ALA A 22 -5.02 2.22 3.28
C ALA A 22 -5.54 0.78 3.24
N LYS A 23 -6.62 0.48 3.97
CA LYS A 23 -7.25 -0.85 3.96
C LYS A 23 -7.80 -1.22 2.58
N HIS A 24 -8.54 -0.30 1.95
CA HIS A 24 -9.06 -0.52 0.60
C HIS A 24 -7.95 -0.68 -0.43
N ARG A 25 -6.90 0.15 -0.34
CA ARG A 25 -5.77 0.14 -1.27
C ARG A 25 -4.96 -1.13 -1.16
N ARG A 26 -4.74 -1.61 0.07
CA ARG A 26 -4.10 -2.90 0.31
C ARG A 26 -4.83 -4.03 -0.41
N LEU A 27 -6.15 -4.14 -0.27
CA LEU A 27 -6.94 -5.19 -0.93
C LEU A 27 -6.81 -5.13 -2.45
N GLN A 28 -6.83 -3.92 -3.03
CA GLN A 28 -6.63 -3.74 -4.47
C GLN A 28 -5.23 -4.19 -4.89
N LEU A 29 -4.19 -3.80 -4.17
CA LEU A 29 -2.80 -4.15 -4.45
C LEU A 29 -2.54 -5.66 -4.28
N GLU A 30 -3.12 -6.30 -3.26
CA GLU A 30 -3.08 -7.76 -3.06
C GLU A 30 -3.76 -8.48 -4.24
N ALA A 31 -4.89 -7.97 -4.74
CA ALA A 31 -5.56 -8.53 -5.92
C ALA A 31 -4.72 -8.41 -7.20
N PHE A 32 -3.82 -7.42 -7.30
CA PHE A 32 -2.85 -7.30 -8.38
C PHE A 32 -1.59 -8.16 -8.17
N GLY A 33 -1.47 -8.87 -7.05
CA GLY A 33 -0.29 -9.66 -6.71
C GLY A 33 0.91 -8.82 -6.26
N ALA A 34 0.67 -7.59 -5.78
CA ALA A 34 1.74 -6.73 -5.27
C ALA A 34 2.23 -7.22 -3.90
N VAL A 35 3.54 -7.10 -3.66
CA VAL A 35 4.13 -7.27 -2.31
C VAL A 35 4.05 -5.94 -1.59
N ILE A 36 3.39 -5.90 -0.43
CA ILE A 36 3.02 -4.65 0.26
C ILE A 36 3.81 -4.49 1.56
N TYR A 37 4.30 -3.28 1.78
CA TYR A 37 4.93 -2.79 3.00
C TYR A 37 4.08 -1.66 3.57
N TRP A 38 3.91 -1.67 4.89
CA TRP A 38 2.95 -0.81 5.58
C TRP A 38 3.64 -0.10 6.74
N SER A 39 3.50 1.23 6.82
CA SER A 39 4.02 2.03 7.93
C SER A 39 2.98 3.04 8.40
N GLU A 40 2.56 2.90 9.66
CA GLU A 40 1.63 3.84 10.29
C GLU A 40 2.42 4.97 10.93
N ARG A 41 2.06 6.21 10.60
CA ARG A 41 2.49 7.38 11.36
C ARG A 41 1.34 7.82 12.26
N ILE A 42 1.51 7.49 13.55
CA ILE A 42 0.74 8.02 14.68
C ILE A 42 1.16 9.48 14.90
#